data_AF-A0A843GBM6-F1
#
_entry.id   AF-A0A843GBM6-F1
#
_cell.length_a   1.000
_cell.length_b   1.000
_cell.length_c   1.000
_cell.angle_alpha   90.00
_cell.angle_beta   90.00
_cell.angle_gamma   90.00
#
_symmetry.space_group_name_H-M   'P 1'
#
loop_
_entity.id
_entity.type
_entity.pdbx_description
1 polymer ?
#
loop_
_entity_poly.entity_id
_entity_poly.type
_entity_poly.pdbx_seq_one_letter_code
_entity_poly.pdbx_strand_id
1 'polypeptide(L)'
;LRCDCNERPFCECLQRGISYYIINQRLNGKDPIDISNALLKEYQIQTYPGDIFSWLDAYVRNLDAIRRIAKAFGKKEIVQVSEKLMKIVESGK
;
A
#
# COMPACT_ATOMS: atom_id res chain seq x y z
N LEU A 1 -4.48 -13.99 -2.01
CA LEU A 1 -5.10 -14.13 -0.68
C LEU A 1 -5.16 -15.59 -0.20
N ARG A 2 -4.15 -16.42 -0.49
CA ARG A 2 -4.06 -17.77 0.08
C ARG A 2 -3.10 -17.70 1.26
N CYS A 3 -3.56 -18.17 2.42
CA CYS A 3 -2.78 -18.25 3.64
C CYS A 3 -2.53 -19.73 3.91
N ASP A 4 -1.34 -20.10 4.40
CA ASP A 4 -0.94 -21.46 4.79
C ASP A 4 -0.52 -21.58 6.27
N CYS A 5 -0.84 -20.56 7.07
CA CYS A 5 -0.50 -20.54 8.48
C CYS A 5 -1.41 -21.47 9.32
N ASN A 6 -0.87 -22.01 10.40
CA ASN A 6 -1.63 -22.79 11.38
C ASN A 6 -2.52 -21.90 12.27
N GLU A 7 -2.12 -20.65 12.50
CA GLU A 7 -2.80 -19.70 13.40
C GLU A 7 -3.97 -18.95 12.76
N ARG A 8 -4.54 -19.47 11.67
CA ARG A 8 -5.69 -18.81 11.03
C ARG A 8 -6.88 -18.78 12.00
N PRO A 9 -7.62 -17.65 12.07
CA PRO A 9 -7.54 -16.44 11.24
C PRO A 9 -6.63 -15.33 11.80
N PHE A 10 -5.91 -15.56 12.89
CA PHE A 10 -5.18 -14.51 13.64
C PHE A 10 -3.82 -14.12 13.04
N CYS A 11 -3.45 -14.69 11.88
CA CYS A 11 -2.24 -14.33 11.15
C CYS A 11 -2.43 -13.07 10.27
N GLU A 12 -1.32 -12.42 9.90
CA GLU A 12 -1.33 -11.20 9.07
C GLU A 12 -1.55 -11.42 7.57
N CYS A 13 -1.73 -12.66 7.10
CA CYS A 13 -1.78 -12.95 5.66
C CYS A 13 -2.90 -12.21 4.92
N LEU A 14 -4.06 -12.04 5.57
CA LEU A 14 -5.15 -11.26 4.98
C LEU A 14 -4.76 -9.79 4.85
N GLN A 15 -4.26 -9.19 5.93
CA GLN A 15 -3.82 -7.79 5.95
C GLN A 15 -2.77 -7.53 4.86
N ARG A 16 -1.73 -8.36 4.79
CA ARG A 16 -0.68 -8.25 3.75
C ARG A 16 -1.25 -8.41 2.35
N GLY A 17 -2.19 -9.35 2.16
CA GLY A 17 -2.86 -9.56 0.88
C GLY A 17 -3.67 -8.35 0.43
N ILE A 18 -4.43 -7.74 1.34
CA ILE A 18 -5.20 -6.51 1.06
C ILE A 18 -4.27 -5.33 0.82
N SER A 19 -3.21 -5.16 1.61
CA SER A 19 -2.20 -4.12 1.37
C SER A 19 -1.56 -4.24 -0.02
N TYR A 20 -1.19 -5.45 -0.43
CA TYR A 20 -0.64 -5.71 -1.76
C TYR A 20 -1.66 -5.37 -2.85
N TYR A 21 -2.93 -5.75 -2.65
CA TYR A 21 -4.00 -5.44 -3.58
C TYR A 21 -4.18 -3.93 -3.77
N ILE A 22 -4.27 -3.16 -2.68
CA ILE A 22 -4.43 -1.69 -2.74
C ILE A 22 -3.28 -1.04 -3.51
N ILE A 23 -2.03 -1.41 -3.19
CA ILE A 23 -0.86 -0.88 -3.90
C ILE A 23 -0.90 -1.27 -5.37
N ASN A 24 -1.18 -2.53 -5.70
CA ASN A 24 -1.22 -2.98 -7.08
C ASN A 24 -2.30 -2.24 -7.88
N GLN A 25 -3.49 -2.02 -7.32
CA GLN A 25 -4.51 -1.21 -7.97
C GLN A 25 -4.04 0.23 -8.18
N ARG A 26 -3.40 0.83 -7.17
CA ARG A 26 -2.87 2.19 -7.27
C ARG A 26 -1.80 2.34 -8.35
N LEU A 27 -0.89 1.35 -8.47
CA LEU A 27 0.12 1.28 -9.53
C LEU A 27 -0.50 1.14 -10.93
N ASN A 28 -1.73 0.61 -11.03
CA ASN A 28 -2.48 0.44 -12.28
C ASN A 28 -3.38 1.64 -12.60
N GLY A 29 -3.17 2.81 -12.02
CA GLY A 29 -3.96 4.00 -12.37
C GLY A 29 -5.21 4.23 -11.53
N LYS A 30 -5.52 3.35 -10.58
CA LYS A 30 -6.78 3.41 -9.83
C LYS A 30 -6.74 4.46 -8.74
N ASP A 31 -7.83 5.22 -8.62
CA ASP A 31 -8.01 6.18 -7.55
C ASP A 31 -8.65 5.53 -6.30
N PRO A 32 -8.73 6.23 -5.16
CA PRO A 32 -9.32 5.67 -3.95
C PRO A 32 -10.77 5.20 -4.10
N ILE A 33 -11.56 5.81 -5.00
CA ILE A 33 -12.96 5.43 -5.26
C ILE A 33 -12.97 4.10 -6.00
N ASP A 34 -12.18 3.97 -7.06
CA ASP A 34 -12.02 2.73 -7.83
C ASP A 34 -11.61 1.57 -6.92
N ILE A 35 -10.60 1.78 -6.08
CA ILE A 35 -10.06 0.74 -5.19
C ILE A 35 -11.12 0.31 -4.17
N SER A 36 -11.83 1.28 -3.58
CA SER A 36 -12.90 1.00 -2.61
C SER A 36 -14.03 0.18 -3.24
N ASN A 37 -14.44 0.52 -4.46
CA ASN A 37 -15.46 -0.22 -5.20
C ASN A 37 -14.98 -1.64 -5.55
N ALA A 38 -13.70 -1.78 -5.91
CA ALA A 38 -13.13 -3.08 -6.27
C ALA A 38 -13.02 -4.01 -5.06
N LEU A 39 -12.64 -3.49 -3.88
CA LEU A 39 -12.64 -4.24 -2.61
C LEU A 39 -14.04 -4.74 -2.23
N LEU A 40 -15.06 -3.90 -2.39
CA LEU A 40 -16.44 -4.31 -2.16
C LEU A 40 -16.88 -5.40 -3.15
N LYS A 41 -16.60 -5.21 -4.44
CA LYS A 41 -17.04 -6.13 -5.49
C LYS A 41 -16.36 -7.50 -5.41
N GLU A 42 -15.04 -7.52 -5.25
CA GLU A 42 -14.24 -8.75 -5.33
C GLU A 42 -14.19 -9.51 -3.99
N TYR A 43 -14.20 -8.80 -2.88
CA TYR A 43 -13.95 -9.38 -1.55
C TYR A 43 -15.05 -9.09 -0.52
N GLN A 44 -16.12 -8.37 -0.89
CA GLN A 44 -17.19 -7.96 0.02
C GLN A 44 -16.68 -7.14 1.22
N ILE A 45 -15.53 -6.48 1.07
CA ILE A 45 -14.95 -5.62 2.09
C ILE A 45 -15.53 -4.21 1.89
N GLN A 46 -16.30 -3.75 2.87
CA GLN A 46 -16.81 -2.39 2.87
C GLN A 46 -15.73 -1.42 3.36
N THR A 47 -15.25 -0.59 2.44
CA THR A 47 -14.39 0.57 2.73
C THR A 47 -15.04 1.82 2.15
N TYR A 48 -14.57 2.98 2.61
CA TYR A 48 -14.84 4.27 1.99
C TYR A 48 -13.60 4.77 1.24
N PRO A 49 -13.77 5.64 0.22
CA PRO A 49 -12.64 6.26 -0.47
C PRO A 49 -11.68 6.99 0.48
N GLY A 50 -12.20 7.55 1.58
CA GLY A 50 -11.40 8.18 2.64
C GLY A 50 -10.48 7.22 3.40
N ASP A 51 -10.90 5.96 3.58
CA ASP A 51 -10.06 4.92 4.21
C ASP A 51 -8.87 4.58 3.31
N ILE A 52 -9.13 4.40 2.01
CA ILE A 52 -8.09 4.09 1.02
C ILE A 52 -7.12 5.26 0.88
N PHE A 53 -7.63 6.49 0.80
CA PHE A 53 -6.81 7.69 0.76
C PHE A 53 -5.90 7.78 1.99
N SER A 54 -6.47 7.64 3.19
CA SER A 54 -5.72 7.72 4.45
C SER A 54 -4.66 6.61 4.55
N TRP A 55 -4.98 5.41 4.07
CA TRP A 55 -4.05 4.29 4.03
C TRP A 55 -2.88 4.53 3.07
N LEU A 56 -3.15 5.07 1.87
CA LEU A 56 -2.11 5.42 0.89
C LEU A 56 -1.22 6.56 1.40
N ASP A 57 -1.79 7.58 2.04
CA ASP A 57 -1.02 8.67 2.67
C ASP A 57 -0.09 8.14 3.76
N ALA A 58 -0.60 7.27 4.65
CA ALA A 58 0.22 6.61 5.65
C ALA A 58 1.35 5.77 5.03
N TYR A 59 1.08 5.07 3.93
CA TYR A 59 2.10 4.32 3.20
C TYR A 59 3.21 5.21 2.62
N VAL A 60 2.85 6.34 2.03
CA VAL A 60 3.81 7.34 1.51
C VAL A 60 4.66 7.92 2.65
N ARG A 61 4.06 8.26 3.79
CA ARG A 61 4.80 8.75 4.98
C ARG A 61 5.79 7.71 5.51
N ASN A 62 5.43 6.42 5.48
CA ASN A 62 6.33 5.35 5.86
C ASN A 62 7.52 5.23 4.88
N LEU A 63 7.29 5.38 3.56
CA LEU A 63 8.37 5.44 2.58
C LEU A 63 9.29 6.65 2.79
N ASP A 64 8.75 7.81 3.18
CA ASP A 64 9.56 8.98 3.56
C ASP A 64 10.40 8.70 4.81
N ALA A 65 9.82 8.06 5.83
CA ALA A 65 10.58 7.66 7.01
C ALA A 65 11.75 6.73 6.64
N ILE A 66 11.51 5.73 5.79
CA ILE A 66 12.56 4.83 5.26
C ILE A 66 13.61 5.64 4.49
N ARG A 67 13.21 6.59 3.64
CA ARG A 67 14.12 7.48 2.91
C ARG A 67 15.02 8.27 3.85
N ARG A 68 14.47 8.86 4.91
CA ARG A 68 15.22 9.65 5.90
C ARG A 68 16.26 8.80 6.63
N ILE A 69 15.87 7.59 7.04
CA ILE A 69 16.79 6.62 7.64
C ILE A 69 17.90 6.26 6.65
N ALA A 70 17.53 5.86 5.43
CA ALA A 70 18.50 5.52 4.38
C ALA A 70 19.50 6.65 4.10
N LYS A 71 19.04 7.90 4.07
CA LYS A 71 19.87 9.09 3.91
C LYS A 71 20.87 9.24 5.07
N ALA A 72 20.43 9.05 6.31
CA ALA A 72 21.30 9.10 7.50
C ALA A 72 22.41 8.03 7.46
N PHE A 73 22.11 6.85 6.91
CA PHE A 73 23.08 5.75 6.75
C PHE A 73 23.84 5.77 5.41
N GLY A 74 23.72 6.82 4.60
CA GLY A 74 24.42 6.95 3.32
C GLY A 74 23.96 5.96 2.23
N LYS A 75 22.80 5.33 2.37
CA LYS A 75 22.24 4.35 1.43
C LYS A 75 21.55 5.04 0.24
N LYS A 76 22.34 5.63 -0.66
CA LYS A 76 21.86 6.44 -1.80
C LYS A 76 20.86 5.72 -2.71
N GLU A 77 21.06 4.42 -2.97
CA GLU A 77 20.15 3.62 -3.79
C GLU A 77 18.74 3.55 -3.18
N ILE A 78 18.65 3.26 -1.87
CA ILE A 78 17.36 3.20 -1.16
C ILE A 78 16.67 4.56 -1.18
N VAL A 79 17.42 5.66 -1.02
CA VAL A 79 16.87 7.02 -1.12
C VAL A 79 16.19 7.24 -2.48
N GLN A 80 16.87 6.89 -3.58
CA GLN A 80 16.34 7.05 -4.94
C GLN A 80 15.11 6.16 -5.19
N VAL A 81 15.15 4.90 -4.74
CA VAL A 81 14.04 3.97 -4.88
C VAL A 81 12.82 4.46 -4.10
N SER A 82 12.99 4.86 -2.84
CA SER A 82 11.89 5.40 -2.03
C SER A 82 11.27 6.65 -2.65
N GLU A 83 12.08 7.58 -3.17
CA GLU A 83 11.58 8.78 -3.86
C GLU A 83 10.75 8.44 -5.09
N LYS A 84 11.20 7.47 -5.89
CA LYS A 84 10.45 7.00 -7.06
C LYS A 84 9.13 6.36 -6.64
N LEU A 85 9.15 5.49 -5.63
CA LEU A 85 7.95 4.80 -5.16
C LEU A 85 6.91 5.76 -4.58
N MET A 86 7.33 6.75 -3.79
CA MET A 86 6.42 7.78 -3.26
C MET A 86 5.70 8.50 -4.40
N LYS A 87 6.44 8.97 -5.40
CA LYS A 87 5.85 9.69 -6.55
C LYS A 87 4.80 8.85 -7.27
N ILE A 88 5.08 7.56 -7.53
CA ILE A 88 4.15 6.67 -8.24
C ILE A 88 2.87 6.46 -7.43
N VAL A 89 2.99 6.28 -6.10
CA VAL A 89 1.81 6.08 -5.23
C VAL A 89 0.98 7.36 -5.13
N GLU A 90 1.63 8.53 -5.03
CA GLU A 90 0.97 9.84 -4.99
C GLU A 90 0.23 10.16 -6.31
N SER A 91 0.89 9.99 -7.45
CA SER A 91 0.31 10.26 -8.78
C SER A 91 -0.74 9.23 -9.19
N GLY A 92 -0.58 7.98 -8.74
CA GLY A 92 -1.26 6.83 -9.33
C GLY A 92 -0.88 6.60 -10.79
N LYS A 93 0.27 7.11 -11.25
CA LYS A 93 0.79 7.00 -12.63
C LYS A 93 2.30 6.88 -12.63
#